data_AF-A0A443ZQ72-F1
#
_entry.id   AF-A0A443ZQ72-F1
#
_cell.length_a   1.000
_cell.length_b   1.000
_cell.length_c   1.000
_cell.angle_alpha   90.00
_cell.angle_beta   90.00
_cell.angle_gamma   90.00
#
_symmetry.space_group_name_H-M   'P 1'
#
loop_
_entity.id
_entity.type
_entity.pdbx_description
1 polymer ?
#
loop_
_entity_poly.entity_id
_entity_poly.type
_entity_poly.pdbx_seq_one_letter_code
_entity_poly.pdbx_strand_id
1 'polypeptide(L)'
;MIKEDLLVPLVGVVVAAVIAGVVSLVVAILAKDQKTSEFRQSWIDALREDVAKLAGHWFIVTSAASDHREVRGDATDFLMSQHDYLIQIEICINRIILRLNPKEHVVLLTMLNQLGSVMLLPQKQKDSAMHEIVIESQGILKAEWTRVKRGEWSFRLLKWGSSAAVLIAAVAGYCIYRTMPA
;
A
#
# COMPACT_ATOMS: atom_id res chain seq x y z
N MET A 1 -48.92 -35.73 2.94
CA MET A 1 -48.32 -36.24 4.19
C MET A 1 -46.85 -36.51 3.90
N ILE A 2 -45.95 -35.57 4.22
CA ILE A 2 -44.51 -35.84 4.11
C ILE A 2 -44.21 -36.90 5.17
N LYS A 3 -43.72 -38.07 4.76
CA LYS A 3 -43.30 -39.11 5.70
C LYS A 3 -42.18 -38.53 6.56
N GLU A 4 -42.23 -38.74 7.86
CA GLU A 4 -41.24 -38.23 8.83
C GLU A 4 -39.79 -38.59 8.43
N ASP A 5 -39.62 -39.70 7.70
CA ASP A 5 -38.36 -40.14 7.09
C ASP A 5 -37.74 -39.14 6.09
N LEU A 6 -38.54 -38.25 5.49
CA LEU A 6 -38.09 -37.27 4.50
C LEU A 6 -37.71 -35.91 5.11
N LEU A 7 -38.11 -35.64 6.36
CA LEU A 7 -37.84 -34.37 7.03
C LEU A 7 -36.36 -34.22 7.39
N VAL A 8 -35.74 -35.27 7.90
CA VAL A 8 -34.31 -35.29 8.27
C VAL A 8 -33.40 -34.95 7.07
N PRO A 9 -33.52 -35.62 5.91
CA PRO A 9 -32.72 -35.27 4.73
C PRO A 9 -33.04 -33.88 4.18
N LEU A 10 -34.30 -33.42 4.23
CA LEU A 10 -34.67 -32.08 3.78
C LEU A 10 -33.97 -30.99 4.62
N VAL A 11 -34.01 -31.12 5.95
CA VAL A 11 -33.32 -30.22 6.88
C VAL A 11 -31.80 -30.28 6.63
N GLY A 12 -31.25 -31.48 6.40
CA GLY A 12 -29.85 -31.66 6.08
C GLY A 12 -29.41 -30.88 4.83
N VAL A 13 -30.19 -30.94 3.74
CA VAL A 13 -29.89 -30.21 2.49
C VAL A 13 -29.96 -28.70 2.70
N VAL A 14 -30.97 -28.20 3.41
CA VAL A 14 -31.10 -26.76 3.70
C VAL A 14 -29.93 -26.27 4.54
N VAL A 15 -29.56 -26.99 5.60
CA VAL A 15 -28.41 -26.65 6.44
C VAL A 15 -27.11 -26.67 5.64
N ALA A 16 -26.89 -27.69 4.81
CA ALA A 16 -25.70 -27.78 3.95
C ALA A 16 -25.63 -26.60 2.96
N ALA A 17 -26.75 -26.21 2.36
CA ALA A 17 -26.81 -25.07 1.44
C ALA A 17 -26.49 -23.74 2.14
N VAL A 18 -27.00 -23.54 3.37
CA VAL A 18 -26.68 -22.35 4.18
C VAL A 18 -25.19 -22.30 4.52
N ILE A 19 -24.60 -23.42 4.95
CA ILE A 19 -23.16 -23.50 5.25
C ILE A 19 -22.35 -23.18 4.00
N ALA A 20 -22.68 -23.78 2.86
CA ALA A 20 -22.01 -23.51 1.59
C ALA A 20 -22.08 -22.02 1.20
N GLY A 21 -23.25 -21.38 1.38
CA GLY A 21 -23.43 -19.95 1.16
C GLY A 21 -22.55 -19.08 2.06
N VAL A 22 -22.48 -19.39 3.36
CA VAL A 22 -21.61 -18.67 4.31
C VAL A 22 -20.14 -18.83 3.95
N VAL A 23 -19.70 -20.05 3.62
CA VAL A 23 -18.31 -20.32 3.21
C VAL A 23 -17.97 -19.54 1.94
N SER A 24 -18.86 -19.54 0.94
CA SER A 24 -18.65 -18.79 -0.30
C SER A 24 -18.51 -17.29 -0.04
N LEU A 25 -19.35 -16.72 0.83
CA LEU A 25 -19.27 -15.32 1.22
C LEU A 25 -17.95 -14.98 1.94
N VAL A 26 -17.52 -15.84 2.87
CA VAL A 26 -16.24 -15.69 3.59
C VAL A 26 -15.08 -15.68 2.60
N VAL A 27 -15.04 -16.62 1.66
CA VAL A 27 -13.99 -16.71 0.63
C VAL A 27 -13.98 -15.46 -0.24
N ALA A 28 -15.15 -14.96 -0.65
CA ALA A 28 -15.26 -13.74 -1.46
C ALA A 28 -14.72 -12.50 -0.72
N ILE A 29 -15.03 -12.34 0.57
CA ILE A 29 -14.52 -11.23 1.39
C ILE A 29 -13.00 -11.32 1.53
N LEU A 30 -12.47 -12.51 1.85
CA LEU A 30 -11.03 -12.73 1.99
C LEU A 30 -10.29 -12.45 0.68
N ALA A 31 -10.82 -12.90 -0.45
CA ALA A 31 -10.22 -12.65 -1.76
C ALA A 31 -10.16 -11.15 -2.09
N LYS A 32 -11.24 -10.41 -1.78
CA LYS A 32 -11.30 -8.96 -1.95
C LYS A 32 -10.28 -8.24 -1.05
N ASP A 33 -10.22 -8.60 0.22
CA ASP A 33 -9.31 -7.97 1.19
C ASP A 33 -7.84 -8.26 0.84
N GLN A 34 -7.52 -9.49 0.43
CA GLN A 34 -6.19 -9.89 -0.05
C GLN A 34 -5.78 -9.05 -1.26
N LYS A 35 -6.64 -8.93 -2.27
CA LYS A 35 -6.36 -8.12 -3.46
C LYS A 35 -6.18 -6.65 -3.13
N THR A 36 -6.96 -6.13 -2.20
CA THR A 36 -6.82 -4.74 -1.77
C THR A 36 -5.50 -4.51 -1.03
N SER A 37 -5.05 -5.45 -0.21
CA SER A 37 -3.73 -5.39 0.41
C SER A 37 -2.61 -5.47 -0.63
N GLU A 38 -2.72 -6.34 -1.63
CA GLU A 38 -1.75 -6.44 -2.74
C GLU A 38 -1.64 -5.13 -3.53
N PHE A 39 -2.77 -4.49 -3.87
CA PHE A 39 -2.75 -3.20 -4.56
C PHE A 39 -2.11 -2.09 -3.72
N ARG A 40 -2.35 -2.07 -2.40
CA ARG A 40 -1.71 -1.10 -1.51
C ARG A 40 -0.20 -1.34 -1.39
N GLN A 41 0.23 -2.60 -1.30
CA GLN A 41 1.65 -2.94 -1.29
C GLN A 41 2.32 -2.55 -2.61
N SER A 42 1.68 -2.83 -3.75
CA SER A 42 2.16 -2.40 -5.06
C SER A 42 2.30 -0.88 -5.17
N TRP A 43 1.36 -0.11 -4.61
CA TRP A 43 1.48 1.34 -4.53
C TRP A 43 2.68 1.78 -3.67
N ILE A 44 2.90 1.15 -2.50
CA ILE A 44 4.03 1.43 -1.59
C ILE A 44 5.36 1.13 -2.28
N ASP A 45 5.47 -0.05 -2.89
CA ASP A 45 6.71 -0.50 -3.54
C ASP A 45 7.04 0.38 -4.74
N ALA A 46 6.05 0.76 -5.53
CA ALA A 46 6.26 1.66 -6.65
C ALA A 46 6.66 3.08 -6.22
N LEU A 47 6.08 3.62 -5.13
CA LEU A 47 6.53 4.89 -4.57
C LEU A 47 7.98 4.80 -4.05
N ARG A 48 8.33 3.69 -3.36
CA ARG A 48 9.70 3.45 -2.91
C ARG A 48 10.69 3.40 -4.07
N GLU A 49 10.32 2.73 -5.17
CA GLU A 49 11.13 2.64 -6.38
C GLU A 49 11.30 3.99 -7.06
N ASP A 50 10.22 4.75 -7.24
CA ASP A 50 10.25 6.08 -7.88
C ASP A 50 11.12 7.06 -7.07
N VAL A 51 11.05 7.04 -5.73
CA VAL A 51 11.90 7.87 -4.85
C VAL A 51 13.37 7.45 -4.92
N ALA A 52 13.66 6.14 -4.94
CA ALA A 52 15.04 5.65 -5.06
C ALA A 52 15.68 6.04 -6.40
N LYS A 53 14.91 5.93 -7.50
CA LYS A 53 15.33 6.37 -8.84
C LYS A 53 15.55 7.88 -8.90
N LEU A 54 14.63 8.67 -8.34
CA LEU A 54 14.78 10.12 -8.24
C LEU A 54 16.08 10.49 -7.52
N ALA A 55 16.34 9.90 -6.35
CA ALA A 55 17.55 10.16 -5.58
C ALA A 55 18.82 9.78 -6.35
N GLY A 56 18.82 8.63 -7.03
CA GLY A 56 19.95 8.17 -7.85
C GLY A 56 20.24 9.09 -9.04
N HIS A 57 19.22 9.41 -9.84
CA HIS A 57 19.38 10.30 -11.00
C HIS A 57 19.79 11.71 -10.58
N TRP A 58 19.20 12.23 -9.50
CA TRP A 58 19.57 13.51 -8.92
C TRP A 58 21.04 13.54 -8.48
N PHE A 59 21.51 12.50 -7.80
CA PHE A 59 22.91 12.39 -7.37
C PHE A 59 23.87 12.44 -8.56
N ILE A 60 23.59 11.69 -9.63
CA ILE A 60 24.42 11.69 -10.85
C ILE A 60 24.44 13.07 -11.49
N VAL A 61 23.28 13.69 -11.72
CA VAL A 61 23.20 15.01 -12.36
C VAL A 61 23.89 16.08 -11.54
N THR A 62 23.67 16.10 -10.22
CA THR A 62 24.25 17.14 -9.36
C THR A 62 25.75 17.00 -9.18
N SER A 63 26.27 15.77 -9.12
CA SER A 63 27.71 15.48 -9.05
C SER A 63 28.43 15.78 -10.37
N ALA A 64 27.82 15.38 -11.50
CA ALA A 64 28.38 15.71 -12.81
C ALA A 64 28.36 17.22 -13.07
N ALA A 65 27.36 17.94 -12.54
CA ALA A 65 27.29 19.39 -12.64
C ALA A 65 28.37 20.10 -11.81
N SER A 66 28.73 19.58 -10.62
CA SER A 66 29.86 20.12 -9.86
C SER A 66 31.18 19.94 -10.60
N ASP A 67 31.42 18.76 -11.16
CA ASP A 67 32.67 18.47 -11.89
C ASP A 67 32.78 19.32 -13.17
N HIS A 68 31.69 19.49 -13.92
CA HIS A 68 31.68 20.31 -15.13
C HIS A 68 31.89 21.81 -14.85
N ARG A 69 31.33 22.33 -13.75
CA ARG A 69 31.49 23.74 -13.36
C ARG A 69 32.95 24.08 -13.04
N GLU A 70 33.74 23.09 -12.61
CA GLU A 70 35.17 23.25 -12.34
C GLU A 70 36.04 23.14 -13.60
N VAL A 71 35.60 22.44 -14.66
CA VAL A 71 36.49 22.00 -15.76
C VAL A 71 36.31 22.76 -17.09
N ARG A 72 35.10 23.15 -17.52
CA ARG A 72 34.91 23.88 -18.81
C ARG A 72 33.47 24.40 -18.97
N GLY A 73 33.34 25.67 -19.32
CA GLY A 73 32.04 26.34 -19.51
C GLY A 73 31.41 26.07 -20.88
N ASP A 74 30.35 25.26 -20.88
CA ASP A 74 29.07 25.56 -21.54
C ASP A 74 28.00 24.73 -20.82
N ALA A 75 27.02 25.40 -20.20
CA ALA A 75 25.93 24.72 -19.51
C ALA A 75 25.06 23.89 -20.47
N THR A 76 25.04 24.29 -21.75
CA THR A 76 24.24 23.66 -22.79
C THR A 76 24.78 22.27 -23.13
N ASP A 77 26.09 22.14 -23.33
CA ASP A 77 26.76 20.86 -23.60
C ASP A 77 26.59 19.88 -22.42
N PHE A 78 26.68 20.40 -21.18
CA PHE A 78 26.43 19.60 -19.99
C PHE A 78 24.99 19.07 -19.97
N LEU A 79 23.99 19.93 -20.18
CA LEU A 79 22.58 19.54 -20.21
C LEU A 79 22.29 18.53 -21.33
N MET A 80 22.91 18.71 -22.51
CA MET A 80 22.81 17.73 -23.60
C MET A 80 23.45 16.40 -23.24
N SER A 81 24.59 16.39 -22.54
CA SER A 81 25.25 15.15 -22.09
C SER A 81 24.47 14.38 -21.00
N GLN A 82 23.66 15.09 -20.20
CA GLN A 82 22.89 14.53 -19.09
C GLN A 82 21.39 14.45 -19.35
N HIS A 83 20.93 14.65 -20.61
CA HIS A 83 19.51 14.82 -20.92
C HIS A 83 18.65 13.64 -20.43
N ASP A 84 19.16 12.42 -20.52
CA ASP A 84 18.42 11.22 -20.14
C ASP A 84 18.14 11.22 -18.64
N TYR A 85 19.12 11.57 -17.83
CA TYR A 85 18.96 11.65 -16.39
C TYR A 85 18.01 12.77 -15.98
N LEU A 86 18.05 13.92 -16.66
CA LEU A 86 17.12 15.02 -16.42
C LEU A 86 15.67 14.63 -16.74
N ILE A 87 15.45 13.95 -17.87
CA ILE A 87 14.13 13.41 -18.23
C ILE A 87 13.67 12.39 -17.19
N GLN A 88 14.55 11.50 -16.72
CA GLN A 88 14.19 10.53 -15.69
C GLN A 88 13.84 11.18 -14.34
N ILE A 89 14.53 12.26 -13.95
CA ILE A 89 14.17 13.05 -12.76
C ILE A 89 12.74 13.57 -12.89
N GLU A 90 12.40 14.21 -14.01
CA GLU A 90 11.06 14.74 -14.26
C GLU A 90 9.99 13.64 -14.30
N ILE A 91 10.29 12.50 -14.92
CA ILE A 91 9.39 11.35 -14.92
C ILE A 91 9.15 10.87 -13.49
N CYS A 92 10.20 10.71 -12.68
CA CYS A 92 10.07 10.24 -11.31
C CYS A 92 9.25 11.23 -10.47
N ILE A 93 9.54 12.53 -10.56
CA ILE A 93 8.78 13.58 -9.86
C ILE A 93 7.29 13.49 -10.21
N ASN A 94 6.96 13.47 -11.51
CA ASN A 94 5.57 13.41 -11.95
C ASN A 94 4.87 12.12 -11.51
N ARG A 95 5.54 10.97 -11.58
CA ARG A 95 4.98 9.69 -11.08
C ARG A 95 4.72 9.74 -9.58
N ILE A 96 5.63 10.31 -8.80
CA ILE A 96 5.45 10.48 -7.35
C ILE A 96 4.25 11.40 -7.09
N ILE A 97 4.19 12.57 -7.72
CA ILE A 97 3.09 13.53 -7.56
C ILE A 97 1.73 12.88 -7.88
N LEU A 98 1.63 12.13 -8.97
CA LEU A 98 0.39 11.45 -9.38
C LEU A 98 -0.05 10.34 -8.40
N ARG A 99 0.88 9.75 -7.64
CA ARG A 99 0.58 8.72 -6.63
C ARG A 99 0.12 9.32 -5.30
N LEU A 100 0.58 10.53 -4.97
CA LEU A 100 0.34 11.15 -3.68
C LEU A 100 -1.03 11.84 -3.63
N ASN A 101 -1.65 11.83 -2.44
CA ASN A 101 -2.85 12.60 -2.20
C ASN A 101 -2.47 14.06 -1.87
N PRO A 102 -2.94 15.07 -2.63
CA PRO A 102 -2.58 16.47 -2.42
C PRO A 102 -3.07 17.07 -1.10
N LYS A 103 -4.04 16.44 -0.42
CA LYS A 103 -4.51 16.88 0.89
C LYS A 103 -3.72 16.27 2.05
N GLU A 104 -3.21 15.05 1.88
CA GLU A 104 -2.48 14.32 2.93
C GLU A 104 -0.96 14.57 2.85
N HIS A 105 -0.41 14.70 1.64
CA HIS A 105 1.04 14.68 1.40
C HIS A 105 1.60 16.04 0.96
N VAL A 106 1.07 17.12 1.54
CA VAL A 106 1.41 18.51 1.18
C VAL A 106 2.91 18.80 1.30
N VAL A 107 3.56 18.27 2.35
CA VAL A 107 4.98 18.50 2.63
C VAL A 107 5.87 17.94 1.52
N LEU A 108 5.73 16.65 1.20
CA LEU A 108 6.51 16.02 0.13
C LEU A 108 6.28 16.69 -1.23
N LEU A 109 5.03 17.04 -1.56
CA LEU A 109 4.69 17.75 -2.81
C LEU A 109 5.38 19.12 -2.88
N THR A 110 5.45 19.83 -1.77
CA THR A 110 6.14 21.13 -1.70
C THR A 110 7.64 20.95 -1.93
N MET A 111 8.27 19.95 -1.30
CA MET A 111 9.70 19.65 -1.49
C MET A 111 10.02 19.28 -2.95
N LEU A 112 9.19 18.45 -3.59
CA LEU A 112 9.37 18.05 -4.99
C LEU A 112 9.28 19.25 -5.94
N ASN A 113 8.31 20.15 -5.73
CA ASN A 113 8.17 21.36 -6.54
C ASN A 113 9.34 22.35 -6.36
N GLN A 114 10.01 22.32 -5.21
CA GLN A 114 11.17 23.16 -4.92
C GLN A 114 12.49 22.53 -5.39
N LEU A 115 12.49 21.28 -5.81
CA LEU A 115 13.72 20.57 -6.16
C LEU A 115 14.45 21.26 -7.33
N GLY A 116 13.72 21.80 -8.31
CA GLY A 116 14.31 22.55 -9.43
C GLY A 116 15.08 23.81 -9.01
N SER A 117 14.65 24.52 -7.95
CA SER A 117 15.35 25.72 -7.49
C SER A 117 16.62 25.40 -6.69
N VAL A 118 16.71 24.18 -6.16
CA VAL A 118 17.87 23.69 -5.39
C VAL A 118 19.07 23.37 -6.30
N MET A 119 18.86 23.13 -7.60
CA MET A 119 19.94 22.80 -8.56
C MET A 119 21.13 23.79 -8.53
N LEU A 120 20.86 25.07 -8.27
CA LEU A 120 21.87 26.14 -8.27
C LEU A 120 22.63 26.28 -6.94
N LEU A 121 22.20 25.58 -5.90
CA LEU A 121 22.77 25.66 -4.56
C LEU A 121 24.08 24.85 -4.46
N PRO A 122 24.90 25.07 -3.42
CA PRO A 122 26.07 24.23 -3.14
C PRO A 122 25.70 22.75 -2.98
N GLN A 123 26.58 21.83 -3.39
CA GLN A 123 26.31 20.38 -3.40
C GLN A 123 25.75 19.86 -2.07
N LYS A 124 26.32 20.29 -0.94
CA LYS A 124 25.84 19.93 0.40
C LYS A 124 24.35 20.26 0.63
N GLN A 125 23.87 21.38 0.09
CA GLN A 125 22.46 21.77 0.21
C GLN A 125 21.57 20.95 -0.72
N LYS A 126 22.06 20.59 -1.92
CA LYS A 126 21.36 19.67 -2.83
C LYS A 126 21.18 18.28 -2.21
N ASP A 127 22.25 17.78 -1.58
CA ASP A 127 22.23 16.48 -0.90
C ASP A 127 21.27 16.52 0.31
N SER A 128 21.27 17.63 1.06
CA SER A 128 20.32 17.84 2.17
C SER A 128 18.86 17.84 1.69
N ALA A 129 18.55 18.58 0.61
CA ALA A 129 17.20 18.63 0.07
C ALA A 129 16.70 17.26 -0.41
N MET A 130 17.57 16.50 -1.10
CA MET A 130 17.22 15.14 -1.51
C MET A 130 17.06 14.21 -0.30
N HIS A 131 17.90 14.37 0.73
CA HIS A 131 17.78 13.60 1.97
C HIS A 131 16.46 13.87 2.70
N GLU A 132 16.02 15.13 2.76
CA GLU A 132 14.73 15.52 3.34
C GLU A 132 13.55 14.89 2.58
N ILE A 133 13.60 14.87 1.24
CA ILE A 133 12.61 14.17 0.39
C ILE A 133 12.56 12.68 0.74
N VAL A 134 13.72 12.04 0.93
CA VAL A 134 13.80 10.62 1.31
C VAL A 134 13.20 10.39 2.69
N ILE A 135 13.51 11.23 3.68
CA ILE A 135 12.96 11.13 5.04
C ILE A 135 11.44 11.26 5.02
N GLU A 136 10.90 12.28 4.34
CA GLU A 136 9.46 12.50 4.26
C GLU A 136 8.76 11.32 3.56
N SER A 137 9.37 10.81 2.47
CA SER A 137 8.89 9.61 1.78
C SER A 137 8.86 8.39 2.71
N GLN A 138 9.88 8.18 3.54
CA GLN A 138 9.88 7.10 4.54
C GLN A 138 8.75 7.24 5.56
N GLY A 139 8.45 8.47 5.98
CA GLY A 139 7.31 8.77 6.85
C GLY A 139 5.99 8.32 6.24
N ILE A 140 5.73 8.71 4.99
CA ILE A 140 4.53 8.33 4.23
C ILE A 140 4.45 6.80 4.06
N LEU A 141 5.55 6.16 3.62
CA LEU A 141 5.61 4.71 3.43
C LEU A 141 5.30 3.95 4.74
N LYS A 142 5.79 4.43 5.89
CA LYS A 142 5.52 3.83 7.20
C LYS A 142 4.07 4.02 7.64
N ALA A 143 3.48 5.19 7.36
CA ALA A 143 2.08 5.46 7.64
C ALA A 143 1.16 4.53 6.84
N GLU A 144 1.41 4.39 5.53
CA GLU A 144 0.67 3.51 4.65
C GLU A 144 0.88 2.02 5.00
N TRP A 145 2.09 1.62 5.36
CA TRP A 145 2.35 0.26 5.85
C TRP A 145 1.54 -0.06 7.12
N THR A 146 1.43 0.90 8.03
CA THR A 146 0.58 0.77 9.22
C THR A 146 -0.89 0.66 8.85
N ARG A 147 -1.34 1.41 7.83
CA ARG A 147 -2.71 1.35 7.31
C ARG A 147 -3.02 -0.01 6.68
N VAL A 148 -2.10 -0.57 5.89
CA VAL A 148 -2.20 -1.93 5.32
C VAL A 148 -2.29 -2.98 6.42
N LYS A 149 -1.41 -2.94 7.42
CA LYS A 149 -1.40 -3.93 8.53
C LYS A 149 -2.64 -3.86 9.41
N ARG A 150 -3.28 -2.69 9.53
CA ARG A 150 -4.55 -2.56 10.25
C ARG A 150 -5.68 -3.34 9.58
N GLY A 151 -5.57 -3.58 8.28
CA GLY A 151 -6.57 -4.28 7.47
C GLY A 151 -7.84 -3.47 7.25
N GLU A 152 -8.70 -3.98 6.39
CA GLU A 152 -10.01 -3.37 6.14
C GLU A 152 -10.96 -3.59 7.32
N TRP A 153 -12.01 -2.78 7.39
CA TRP A 153 -13.05 -2.95 8.40
C TRP A 153 -13.83 -4.26 8.19
N SER A 154 -14.06 -4.67 6.94
CA SER A 154 -14.64 -5.97 6.55
C SER A 154 -13.88 -7.14 7.17
N PHE A 155 -12.55 -7.17 6.99
CA PHE A 155 -11.69 -8.19 7.56
C PHE A 155 -11.82 -8.28 9.08
N ARG A 156 -11.79 -7.12 9.76
CA ARG A 156 -11.91 -7.05 11.22
C ARG A 156 -13.27 -7.57 11.69
N LEU A 157 -14.36 -7.16 11.04
CA LEU A 157 -15.70 -7.65 11.35
C LEU A 157 -15.80 -9.16 11.15
N LEU A 158 -15.31 -9.69 10.04
CA LEU A 158 -15.32 -11.12 9.74
C LEU A 158 -14.53 -11.92 10.79
N LYS A 159 -13.35 -11.43 11.19
CA LYS A 159 -12.52 -12.05 12.22
C LYS A 159 -13.23 -12.14 13.57
N TRP A 160 -13.83 -11.05 14.04
CA TRP A 160 -14.51 -11.03 15.34
C TRP A 160 -15.86 -11.77 15.28
N GLY A 161 -16.61 -11.60 14.19
CA GLY A 161 -17.90 -12.25 13.98
C GLY A 161 -17.77 -13.78 13.90
N SER A 162 -16.78 -14.29 13.16
CA SER A 162 -16.52 -15.73 13.09
C SER A 162 -16.09 -16.30 14.45
N SER A 163 -15.21 -15.59 15.18
CA SER A 163 -14.81 -15.99 16.53
C SER A 163 -15.99 -16.07 17.50
N ALA A 164 -16.89 -15.07 17.47
CA ALA A 164 -18.09 -15.06 18.29
C ALA A 164 -19.06 -16.20 17.90
N ALA A 165 -19.25 -16.44 16.60
CA ALA A 165 -20.13 -17.52 16.12
C ALA A 165 -19.64 -18.91 16.59
N VAL A 166 -18.33 -19.16 16.53
CA VAL A 166 -17.73 -20.41 17.04
C VAL A 166 -17.95 -20.57 18.54
N LEU A 167 -17.75 -19.51 19.32
CA LEU A 167 -18.01 -19.52 20.77
C LEU A 167 -19.48 -19.81 21.09
N ILE A 168 -20.41 -19.16 20.39
CA ILE A 168 -21.85 -19.38 20.59
C ILE A 168 -22.21 -20.83 20.25
N ALA A 169 -21.70 -21.36 19.14
CA ALA A 169 -21.93 -22.75 18.74
C ALA A 169 -21.39 -23.75 19.78
N ALA A 170 -20.19 -23.49 20.32
CA ALA A 170 -19.60 -24.33 21.37
C ALA A 170 -20.42 -24.31 22.68
N VAL A 171 -20.87 -23.13 23.11
CA VAL A 171 -21.72 -22.98 24.30
C VAL A 171 -23.08 -23.64 24.09
N ALA A 172 -23.71 -23.44 22.94
CA ALA A 172 -24.98 -24.08 22.61
C ALA A 172 -24.85 -25.61 22.61
N GLY A 173 -23.79 -26.15 21.99
CA GLY A 173 -23.50 -27.58 21.99
C GLY A 173 -23.30 -28.14 23.41
N TYR A 174 -22.57 -27.42 24.27
CA TYR A 174 -22.38 -27.80 25.67
C TYR A 174 -23.70 -27.80 26.47
N CYS A 175 -24.53 -26.77 26.29
CA CYS A 175 -25.85 -26.71 26.94
C CYS A 175 -26.74 -27.88 26.51
N ILE A 176 -26.79 -28.19 25.22
CA ILE A 176 -27.56 -29.32 24.68
C ILE A 176 -27.08 -30.64 25.28
N TYR A 177 -25.75 -30.87 25.28
CA TYR A 177 -25.15 -32.07 25.88
C TYR A 177 -25.53 -32.24 27.35
N ARG A 178 -25.51 -31.16 28.12
CA ARG A 178 -25.89 -31.19 29.55
C ARG A 178 -27.38 -31.47 29.77
N THR A 179 -28.24 -31.08 28.84
CA THR A 179 -29.71 -31.26 28.96
C THR A 179 -30.21 -32.60 28.44
N MET A 180 -29.37 -33.41 27.77
CA MET A 180 -29.77 -34.75 27.34
C MET A 180 -29.84 -35.69 28.56
N PRO A 181 -30.99 -36.33 28.83
CA PRO A 181 -31.07 -37.36 29.86
C PRO A 181 -30.22 -38.57 29.45
N ALA A 182 -29.50 -39.14 30.41
CA ALA A 182 -28.70 -40.36 30.24
C ALA A 182 -29.57 -41.58 29.89
#